data_AF-A0A923Y7E5-F1
#
_entry.id   AF-A0A923Y7E5-F1
#
_cell.length_a   1.000
_cell.length_b   1.000
_cell.length_c   1.000
_cell.angle_alpha   90.00
_cell.angle_beta   90.00
_cell.angle_gamma   90.00
#
_symmetry.space_group_name_H-M   'P 1'
#
loop_
_entity.id
_entity.type
_entity.pdbx_description
1 polymer ?
#
loop_
_entity_poly.entity_id
_entity_poly.type
_entity_poly.pdbx_seq_one_letter_code
_entity_poly.pdbx_strand_id
1 'polypeptide(L)' 'VGMCHIFCDSVESFQAGFGPHAQEIMGDIPNYTDLSPVIQISEVVVG' A
#
# COMPACT_ATOMS: atom_id res chain seq x y z
N VAL A 1 6.35 -6.73 13.51
CA VAL A 1 5.79 -6.82 12.16
C VAL A 1 4.52 -5.99 12.12
N GLY A 2 4.46 -4.97 11.27
CA GLY A 2 3.23 -4.20 10.99
C GLY A 2 2.66 -4.65 9.65
N MET A 3 1.33 -4.77 9.56
CA MET A 3 0.63 -5.13 8.32
C MET A 3 -0.66 -4.32 8.22
N CYS A 4 -0.97 -3.85 7.01
CA CYS A 4 -2.23 -3.19 6.69
C CYS A 4 -2.75 -3.69 5.33
N HIS A 5 -4.05 -3.50 5.10
CA HIS A 5 -4.71 -3.85 3.85
C HIS A 5 -5.47 -2.64 3.34
N ILE A 6 -5.36 -2.39 2.03
CA ILE A 6 -6.15 -1.39 1.32
C ILE A 6 -7.09 -2.18 0.41
N PHE A 7 -8.38 -2.15 0.70
CA PHE A 7 -9.40 -2.74 -0.16
C PHE A 7 -9.75 -1.75 -1.27
N CYS A 8 -9.72 -2.21 -2.52
CA CYS A 8 -10.02 -1.41 -3.71
C CYS A 8 -10.83 -2.24 -4.70
N ASP A 9 -11.70 -1.58 -5.48
CA ASP A 9 -12.52 -2.23 -6.50
C ASP A 9 -11.70 -2.78 -7.68
N SER A 10 -10.52 -2.21 -7.94
CA SER A 10 -9.62 -2.61 -9.01
C SER A 10 -8.18 -2.16 -8.72
N VAL A 11 -7.21 -2.72 -9.46
CA VAL A 11 -5.80 -2.29 -9.40
C VAL A 11 -5.65 -0.86 -9.91
N GLU A 12 -6.44 -0.48 -10.91
CA GLU A 12 -6.49 0.85 -11.49
C GLU A 12 -6.95 1.88 -10.46
N SER A 13 -7.99 1.56 -9.67
CA SER A 13 -8.46 2.42 -8.57
C SER A 13 -7.37 2.61 -7.51
N PHE A 14 -6.64 1.55 -7.16
CA PHE A 14 -5.49 1.65 -6.26
C PHE A 14 -4.40 2.56 -6.84
N GLN A 15 -4.02 2.38 -8.11
CA GLN A 15 -2.98 3.20 -8.74
C GLN A 15 -3.38 4.67 -8.86
N ALA A 16 -4.64 4.96 -9.18
CA ALA A 16 -5.15 6.33 -9.27
C ALA A 16 -5.16 7.04 -7.91
N GLY A 17 -5.43 6.31 -6.82
CA GLY A 17 -5.41 6.86 -5.46
C GLY A 17 -4.01 6.91 -4.84
N PHE A 18 -3.26 5.81 -4.88
CA PHE A 18 -1.94 5.70 -4.25
C PHE A 18 -0.83 6.36 -5.06
N GLY A 19 -0.84 6.21 -6.39
CA GLY A 19 0.24 6.65 -7.28
C GLY A 19 0.66 8.12 -7.11
N PRO A 20 -0.28 9.08 -7.11
CA PRO A 20 0.04 10.49 -6.89
C PRO A 20 0.69 10.80 -5.54
N HIS A 21 0.47 9.95 -4.53
CA HIS A 21 0.94 10.14 -3.15
C HIS A 21 2.05 9.15 -2.76
N ALA A 22 2.46 8.26 -3.67
CA ALA A 22 3.36 7.15 -3.37
C ALA A 22 4.71 7.64 -2.79
N GLN A 23 5.26 8.72 -3.33
CA GLN A 23 6.53 9.27 -2.84
C GLN A 23 6.43 9.79 -1.40
N GLU A 24 5.33 10.48 -1.06
CA GLU A 24 5.08 10.98 0.29
C GLU A 24 4.90 9.82 1.27
N ILE A 25 4.04 8.87 0.93
CA ILE A 25 3.74 7.70 1.79
C ILE A 25 5.00 6.85 2.04
N MET A 26 5.74 6.52 0.98
CA MET A 26 6.95 5.71 1.09
C MET A 26 8.09 6.47 1.79
N GLY A 27 8.13 7.79 1.66
CA GLY A 27 9.10 8.67 2.31
C GLY A 27 8.90 8.84 3.81
N ASP A 28 7.70 8.53 4.33
CA ASP A 28 7.39 8.63 5.76
C ASP A 28 7.81 7.38 6.55
N ILE A 29 8.04 6.24 5.89
CA ILE A 29 8.41 4.96 6.53
C ILE A 29 9.64 5.08 7.46
N PRO A 30 10.75 5.74 7.05
CA PRO A 30 11.93 5.91 7.89
C PRO A 30 11.67 6.62 9.24
N ASN A 31 10.54 7.33 9.38
CA ASN A 31 10.17 7.98 10.65
C ASN A 31 9.72 6.98 11.73
N TYR A 32 9.39 5.74 11.36
CA TYR A 32 8.85 4.73 12.28
C TYR A 32 9.61 3.41 12.25
N THR A 33 10.32 3.10 11.17
CA THR A 33 11.12 1.87 11.05
C THR A 33 12.15 1.98 9.92
N ASP A 34 13.21 1.19 10.00
CA ASP A 34 14.23 0.98 8.96
C ASP A 34 13.91 -0.19 8.02
N LEU A 35 12.84 -0.94 8.29
CA LEU A 35 12.41 -2.06 7.47
C LEU A 35 11.81 -1.58 6.14
N SER A 36 12.15 -2.26 5.05
CA SER A 36 11.50 -2.05 3.76
C SER A 36 10.16 -2.78 3.70
N PRO A 37 9.06 -2.14 3.25
CA PRO A 37 7.77 -2.80 3.14
C PRO A 37 7.74 -3.76 1.94
N VAL A 38 6.85 -4.76 2.01
CA VAL A 38 6.49 -5.61 0.88
C VAL A 38 5.09 -5.22 0.42
N ILE A 39 4.93 -4.88 -0.86
CA ILE A 39 3.63 -4.60 -1.47
C ILE A 39 3.13 -5.87 -2.16
N GLN A 40 1.97 -6.35 -1.75
CA GLN A 40 1.30 -7.52 -2.34
C GLN A 40 -0.10 -7.12 -2.81
N ILE A 41 -0.41 -7.43 -4.06
CA ILE A 41 -1.74 -7.27 -4.65
C ILE A 41 -2.37 -8.66 -4.72
N SER A 42 -3.57 -8.81 -4.19
CA SER A 42 -4.30 -10.09 -4.18
C SER A 42 -5.75 -9.88 -4.61
N GLU A 43 -6.31 -10.87 -5.31
CA GLU A 43 -7.75 -10.95 -5.50
C GLU A 43 -8.42 -11.35 -4.17
N VAL A 44 -9.48 -10.63 -3.79
CA VAL A 44 -10.24 -10.93 -2.57
C VAL A 44 -11.28 -12.00 -2.90
N VAL A 45 -11.00 -13.24 -2.52
CA VAL A 45 -11.88 -14.39 -2.80
C VAL A 45 -13.04 -14.53 -1.81
N VAL A 46 -12.86 -14.05 -0.58
CA VAL A 46 -13.87 -14.01 0.50
C VAL A 46 -13.65 -12.74 1.31
N GLY A 47 -14.69 -11.93 1.45
CA GLY A 47 -14.70 -10.68 2.21
C GLY A 47 -15.52 -10.76 3.48
#